data_AF-N6VDB8-F1
#
_entry.id   AF-N6VDB8-F1
#
_cell.length_a   1.000
_cell.length_b   1.000
_cell.length_c   1.000
_cell.angle_alpha   90.00
_cell.angle_beta   90.00
_cell.angle_gamma   90.00
#
_symmetry.space_group_name_H-M   'P 1'
#
loop_
_entity.id
_entity.type
_entity.pdbx_description
1 polymer ?
#
loop_
_entity_poly.entity_id
_entity_poly.type
_entity_poly.pdbx_seq_one_letter_code
_entity_poly.pdbx_strand_id
1 'polypeptide(L)'
;MKLGKNFRLITFFAIMICISSVVIASPCKIFCDPYYKTSEYILIQKVTKAGQNSFTASQIRNRLIKNGFQNIKQLYLDDKGIWRALVEFKNCNFLISIDYSGVVSVQNERKKYDWF
;
A
#
# COMPACT_ATOMS: atom_id res chain seq x y z
N MET A 1 -15.53 6.97 59.10
CA MET A 1 -15.39 7.75 57.85
C MET A 1 -14.42 7.03 56.91
N LYS A 2 -14.73 7.03 55.59
CA LYS A 2 -13.85 6.74 54.45
C LYS A 2 -13.50 5.27 54.11
N LEU A 3 -14.52 4.42 53.93
CA LEU A 3 -14.35 3.14 53.19
C LEU A 3 -15.00 3.13 51.80
N GLY A 4 -15.64 4.23 51.38
CA GLY A 4 -16.32 4.32 50.07
C GLY A 4 -15.55 5.05 48.96
N LYS A 5 -14.48 5.80 49.29
CA LYS A 5 -13.73 6.61 48.31
C LYS A 5 -12.68 5.81 47.54
N ASN A 6 -12.04 4.85 48.21
CA ASN A 6 -10.95 4.07 47.62
C ASN A 6 -11.46 3.06 46.59
N PHE A 7 -12.64 2.47 46.81
CA PHE A 7 -13.26 1.54 45.86
C PHE A 7 -13.62 2.23 44.54
N ARG A 8 -14.22 3.42 44.61
CA ARG A 8 -14.57 4.21 43.41
C ARG A 8 -13.33 4.62 42.62
N LEU A 9 -12.25 5.01 43.30
CA LEU A 9 -11.00 5.42 42.64
C LEU A 9 -10.33 4.24 41.91
N ILE A 10 -10.33 3.06 42.52
CA ILE A 10 -9.79 1.83 41.91
C ILE A 10 -10.62 1.43 40.67
N THR A 11 -11.95 1.57 40.71
CA THR A 11 -12.80 1.30 39.55
C THR A 11 -12.50 2.25 38.38
N PHE A 12 -12.22 3.53 38.64
CA PHE A 12 -11.85 4.49 37.58
C PHE A 12 -10.48 4.20 36.94
N PHE A 13 -9.47 3.80 37.73
CA PHE A 13 -8.16 3.42 37.17
C PHE A 13 -8.23 2.15 36.32
N ALA A 14 -9.03 1.16 36.74
CA ALA A 14 -9.21 -0.07 35.95
C ALA A 14 -9.87 0.20 34.59
N ILE A 15 -10.82 1.14 34.51
CA ILE A 15 -11.49 1.50 33.26
C ILE A 15 -10.54 2.29 32.34
N MET A 16 -9.71 3.20 32.87
CA MET A 16 -8.76 3.98 32.07
C MET A 16 -7.63 3.13 31.47
N ILE A 17 -7.17 2.09 32.18
CA ILE A 17 -6.14 1.16 31.68
C ILE A 17 -6.68 0.27 30.56
N CYS A 18 -7.97 -0.10 30.58
CA CYS A 18 -8.57 -0.92 29.52
C CYS A 18 -8.72 -0.19 28.19
N ILE A 19 -8.83 1.15 28.19
CA ILE A 19 -9.01 1.94 26.96
C ILE A 19 -7.66 2.12 26.21
N SER A 20 -6.52 2.02 26.91
CA SER A 20 -5.18 2.20 26.30
C SER A 20 -4.72 1.00 25.47
N SER A 21 -5.24 -0.20 25.73
CA SER A 21 -4.88 -1.43 25.04
C SER A 21 -5.65 -1.68 23.74
N VAL A 22 -6.50 -0.74 23.31
CA VAL A 22 -7.09 -0.77 21.96
C VAL A 22 -6.06 -0.24 20.96
N VAL A 23 -4.91 -0.93 20.88
CA VAL A 23 -4.19 -1.03 19.62
C VAL A 23 -5.10 -1.87 18.75
N ILE A 24 -6.00 -1.18 18.03
CA ILE A 24 -6.65 -1.76 16.87
C ILE A 24 -5.50 -2.05 15.92
N ALA A 25 -4.94 -3.27 16.02
CA ALA A 25 -4.30 -3.92 14.90
C ALA A 25 -5.42 -4.03 13.88
N SER A 26 -5.65 -2.95 13.14
CA SER A 26 -6.65 -2.86 12.11
C SER A 26 -6.27 -3.98 11.17
N PRO A 27 -7.04 -5.08 11.11
CA PRO A 27 -6.87 -5.99 10.02
C PRO A 27 -7.23 -5.10 8.85
N CYS A 28 -6.27 -4.76 7.99
CA CYS A 28 -6.58 -4.32 6.63
C CYS A 28 -7.26 -5.49 5.92
N LYS A 29 -8.45 -5.88 6.37
CA LYS A 29 -9.42 -6.76 5.74
C LYS A 29 -10.40 -5.85 4.99
N ILE A 30 -9.84 -5.02 4.13
CA ILE A 30 -10.58 -4.63 2.94
C ILE A 30 -10.06 -5.64 1.93
N PHE A 31 -10.87 -6.66 1.64
CA PHE A 31 -10.76 -7.33 0.35
C PHE A 31 -10.93 -6.22 -0.69
N CYS A 32 -9.83 -5.56 -1.06
CA CYS A 32 -9.82 -4.69 -2.23
C CYS A 32 -10.18 -5.64 -3.35
N ASP A 33 -11.41 -5.55 -3.84
CA ASP A 33 -11.84 -6.34 -4.97
C ASP A 33 -10.92 -5.94 -6.13
N PRO A 34 -9.89 -6.74 -6.45
CA PRO A 34 -8.83 -6.34 -7.35
C PRO A 34 -9.31 -6.52 -8.79
N TYR A 35 -10.61 -6.46 -9.01
CA TYR A 35 -11.29 -6.60 -10.29
C TYR A 35 -12.06 -5.35 -10.71
N TYR A 36 -12.48 -4.49 -9.77
CA TYR A 36 -13.49 -3.47 -10.11
C TYR A 36 -12.96 -2.30 -10.96
N LYS A 37 -11.64 -2.14 -11.05
CA LYS A 37 -11.02 -1.17 -11.97
C LYS A 37 -9.68 -1.61 -12.53
N THR A 38 -9.25 -2.79 -12.11
CA THR A 38 -8.00 -3.38 -12.52
C THR A 38 -8.09 -3.90 -13.93
N SER A 39 -9.25 -4.09 -14.54
CA SER A 39 -9.34 -4.38 -15.99
C SER A 39 -8.66 -3.32 -16.88
N GLU A 40 -8.68 -2.05 -16.50
CA GLU A 40 -8.02 -0.98 -17.28
C GLU A 40 -6.49 -0.96 -17.10
N TYR A 41 -5.97 -1.43 -15.95
CA TYR A 41 -4.52 -1.51 -15.65
C TYR A 41 -3.93 -2.92 -15.82
N ILE A 42 -4.73 -3.99 -15.72
CA ILE A 42 -4.44 -5.41 -15.98
C ILE A 42 -4.37 -5.61 -17.50
N LEU A 43 -5.07 -4.81 -18.31
CA LEU A 43 -4.81 -4.79 -19.75
C LEU A 43 -3.37 -4.32 -20.09
N ILE A 44 -2.67 -3.69 -19.13
CA ILE A 44 -1.24 -3.34 -19.23
C ILE A 44 -0.35 -4.51 -18.71
N GLN A 45 -0.87 -5.73 -18.65
CA GLN A 45 -0.04 -6.94 -18.64
C GLN A 45 0.37 -7.28 -20.08
N LYS A 46 1.24 -6.48 -20.68
CA LYS A 46 2.05 -7.00 -21.79
C LYS A 46 3.38 -6.28 -21.89
N VAL A 47 4.30 -6.77 -21.06
CA VAL A 47 5.76 -6.59 -21.15
C VAL A 47 6.25 -5.19 -20.83
N THR A 48 6.71 -4.99 -19.59
CA THR A 48 7.62 -3.90 -19.24
C THR A 48 8.86 -4.03 -20.10
N LYS A 49 9.15 -3.02 -20.93
CA LYS A 49 10.29 -3.07 -21.83
C LYS A 49 11.54 -2.55 -21.12
N ALA A 50 12.61 -3.35 -21.11
CA ALA A 50 13.91 -2.88 -20.66
C ALA A 50 14.45 -1.81 -21.64
N GLY A 51 15.20 -0.85 -21.13
CA GLY A 51 15.77 0.23 -21.94
C GLY A 51 16.25 1.39 -21.08
N GLN A 52 17.16 2.21 -21.63
CA GLN A 52 17.69 3.36 -20.89
C GLN A 52 16.57 4.37 -20.63
N ASN A 53 16.37 4.68 -19.35
CA ASN A 53 15.32 5.59 -18.91
C ASN A 53 15.86 7.01 -18.78
N SER A 54 15.15 7.98 -19.35
CA SER A 54 15.50 9.41 -19.23
C SER A 54 14.67 10.16 -18.19
N PHE A 55 13.67 9.50 -17.58
CA PHE A 55 12.85 10.14 -16.56
C PHE A 55 13.62 10.30 -15.25
N THR A 56 13.40 11.44 -14.59
CA THR A 56 13.88 11.68 -13.22
C THR A 56 12.92 11.07 -12.19
N ALA A 57 13.43 10.80 -10.99
CA ALA A 57 12.60 10.32 -9.87
C ALA A 57 11.40 11.25 -9.59
N SER A 58 11.57 12.56 -9.75
CA SER A 58 10.51 13.55 -9.55
C SER A 58 9.41 13.42 -10.61
N GLN A 59 9.77 13.26 -11.88
CA GLN A 59 8.81 13.04 -12.98
C GLN A 59 7.99 11.77 -12.75
N ILE A 60 8.64 10.69 -12.31
CA ILE A 60 7.98 9.43 -12.00
C ILE A 60 7.04 9.55 -10.81
N ARG A 61 7.48 10.19 -9.72
CA ARG A 61 6.64 10.45 -8.54
C ARG A 61 5.39 11.24 -8.93
N ASN A 62 5.56 12.30 -9.71
CA ASN A 62 4.43 13.11 -10.19
C ASN A 62 3.48 12.30 -11.06
N ARG A 63 4.00 11.41 -11.90
CA ARG A 63 3.17 10.49 -12.72
C ARG A 63 2.36 9.55 -11.83
N LEU A 64 2.97 8.94 -10.83
CA LEU A 64 2.28 8.07 -9.88
C LEU A 64 1.15 8.81 -9.15
N ILE A 65 1.44 10.01 -8.63
CA ILE A 65 0.44 10.86 -7.95
C ILE A 65 -0.73 11.20 -8.91
N LYS A 66 -0.44 11.60 -10.15
CA LYS A 66 -1.46 11.87 -11.18
C LYS A 66 -2.35 10.66 -11.49
N ASN A 67 -1.83 9.44 -11.33
CA ASN A 67 -2.58 8.20 -11.51
C ASN A 67 -3.34 7.77 -10.23
N GLY A 68 -3.34 8.59 -9.18
CA GLY A 68 -4.06 8.33 -7.93
C GLY A 68 -3.30 7.44 -6.94
N PHE A 69 -2.03 7.12 -7.21
CA PHE A 69 -1.18 6.41 -6.27
C PHE A 69 -0.71 7.34 -5.14
N GLN A 70 -0.67 6.79 -3.94
CA GLN A 70 -0.29 7.49 -2.72
C GLN A 70 0.81 6.71 -2.00
N ASN A 71 1.34 7.27 -0.90
CA ASN A 71 2.29 6.58 -0.03
C ASN A 71 3.49 5.96 -0.77
N ILE A 72 4.03 6.69 -1.77
CA ILE A 72 5.06 6.19 -2.68
C ILE A 72 6.38 5.99 -1.91
N LYS A 73 6.76 4.73 -1.76
CA LYS A 73 7.96 4.23 -1.07
C LYS A 73 8.86 3.49 -2.04
N GLN A 74 10.14 3.37 -1.67
CA GLN A 74 11.14 2.58 -2.41
C GLN A 74 11.13 2.91 -3.92
N LEU A 75 11.12 4.20 -4.26
CA LEU A 75 11.21 4.64 -5.65
C LEU A 75 12.68 4.58 -6.10
N TYR A 76 13.01 3.66 -7.01
CA TYR A 76 14.35 3.52 -7.56
C TYR A 76 14.31 3.08 -9.03
N LEU A 77 15.40 3.36 -9.74
CA LEU A 77 15.64 2.86 -11.09
C LEU A 77 16.44 1.56 -10.97
N ASP A 78 15.96 0.47 -11.57
CA ASP A 78 16.68 -0.79 -11.60
C ASP A 78 17.76 -0.84 -12.70
N ASP A 79 18.52 -1.92 -12.70
CA ASP A 79 19.59 -2.22 -13.67
C ASP A 79 19.09 -2.35 -15.12
N LYS A 80 17.79 -2.56 -15.32
CA LYS A 80 17.13 -2.68 -16.63
C LYS A 80 16.55 -1.36 -17.12
N GLY A 81 16.74 -0.27 -16.36
CA GLY A 81 16.16 1.03 -16.64
C GLY A 81 14.65 1.10 -16.39
N ILE A 82 14.14 0.24 -15.50
CA ILE A 82 12.74 0.22 -15.09
C ILE A 82 12.63 0.90 -13.73
N TRP A 83 11.76 1.90 -13.65
CA TRP A 83 11.43 2.52 -12.37
C TRP A 83 10.53 1.60 -11.57
N ARG A 84 10.90 1.34 -10.32
CA ARG A 84 10.14 0.51 -9.37
C ARG A 84 9.69 1.35 -8.20
N ALA A 85 8.49 1.09 -7.70
CA ALA A 85 7.96 1.75 -6.51
C ALA A 85 6.95 0.87 -5.79
N LEU A 86 6.95 0.92 -4.47
CA LEU A 86 5.86 0.46 -3.64
C LEU A 86 4.89 1.62 -3.44
N VAL A 87 3.62 1.42 -3.76
CA VAL A 87 2.60 2.47 -3.68
C VAL A 87 1.33 1.97 -3.04
N GLU A 88 0.55 2.88 -2.50
CA GLU A 88 -0.79 2.61 -2.00
C GLU A 88 -1.83 3.11 -3.00
N PHE A 89 -2.82 2.28 -3.30
CA PHE A 89 -3.97 2.62 -4.12
C PHE A 89 -5.20 1.95 -3.52
N LYS A 90 -6.24 2.74 -3.22
CA LYS A 90 -7.48 2.25 -2.61
C LYS A 90 -7.22 1.38 -1.37
N ASN A 91 -6.33 1.85 -0.49
CA ASN A 91 -5.92 1.16 0.75
C ASN A 91 -5.21 -0.19 0.53
N CYS A 92 -4.77 -0.47 -0.68
CA CYS A 92 -3.99 -1.64 -1.03
C CYS A 92 -2.59 -1.27 -1.51
N ASN A 93 -1.59 -2.02 -1.07
CA ASN A 93 -0.21 -1.81 -1.48
C ASN A 93 0.08 -2.60 -2.76
N PHE A 94 0.73 -1.93 -3.72
CA PHE A 94 1.11 -2.50 -5.00
C PHE A 94 2.58 -2.23 -5.30
N LEU A 95 3.24 -3.22 -5.91
CA LEU A 95 4.52 -2.99 -6.57
C LEU A 95 4.25 -2.54 -8.00
N ILE A 96 4.74 -1.36 -8.35
CA ILE A 96 4.58 -0.77 -9.68
C ILE A 96 5.91 -0.81 -10.41
N SER A 97 5.84 -1.03 -11.72
CA SER A 97 6.96 -0.93 -12.64
C SER A 97 6.63 0.02 -13.78
N ILE A 98 7.54 0.94 -14.07
CA ILE A 98 7.39 1.94 -15.13
C ILE A 98 8.57 1.83 -16.09
N ASP A 99 8.28 1.54 -17.34
CA ASP A 99 9.31 1.40 -18.38
C ASP A 99 9.81 2.75 -18.93
N TYR A 100 10.76 2.69 -19.86
CA TYR A 100 11.32 3.88 -20.53
C TYR A 100 10.28 4.65 -21.36
N SER A 101 9.18 4.02 -21.76
CA SER A 101 8.06 4.66 -22.46
C SER A 101 7.08 5.31 -21.47
N GLY A 102 7.28 5.10 -20.17
CA GLY A 102 6.44 5.59 -19.10
C GLY A 102 5.19 4.75 -18.87
N VAL A 103 5.09 3.56 -19.46
CA VAL A 103 3.96 2.64 -19.26
C VAL A 103 3.98 2.13 -17.83
N VAL A 104 2.87 2.29 -17.11
CA VAL A 104 2.74 1.87 -15.71
C VAL A 104 2.15 0.47 -15.66
N SER A 105 2.88 -0.47 -15.04
CA SER A 105 2.46 -1.87 -14.88
C SER A 105 2.40 -2.23 -13.40
N VAL A 106 1.33 -2.92 -13.00
CA VAL A 106 1.14 -3.39 -11.63
C VAL A 106 1.65 -4.82 -11.53
N GLN A 107 2.70 -5.05 -10.74
CA GLN A 107 3.12 -6.39 -10.36
C GLN A 107 2.26 -6.84 -9.17
N ASN A 108 1.16 -7.53 -9.48
CA ASN A 108 0.44 -8.31 -8.49
C ASN A 108 1.07 -9.70 -8.44
N GLU A 109 2.09 -9.89 -7.60
CA GLU A 109 2.61 -11.23 -7.31
C GLU A 109 1.63 -11.99 -6.40
N ARG A 110 0.47 -12.34 -6.95
CA ARG A 110 -0.10 -13.65 -6.64
C ARG A 110 0.34 -14.57 -7.76
N LYS A 111 1.48 -15.24 -7.58
CA LYS A 111 1.80 -16.40 -8.40
C LYS A 111 0.64 -17.37 -8.24
N LYS A 112 -0.08 -17.59 -9.34
CA LYS A 112 -1.21 -18.49 -9.49
C LYS A 112 -0.70 -19.94 -9.41
N TYR A 113 -0.30 -20.39 -8.22
CA TYR A 113 0.05 -21.78 -7.91
C TYR A 113 -0.79 -22.34 -6.75
N ASP A 114 -1.97 -21.78 -6.48
CA ASP A 114 -2.87 -22.28 -5.42
C ASP A 114 -3.95 -23.26 -5.90
N TRP A 115 -3.86 -23.84 -7.11
CA TRP A 115 -4.84 -24.86 -7.55
C TRP A 115 -4.24 -25.96 -8.44
N PHE A 116 -3.42 -26.85 -7.87
CA PHE A 116 -3.46 -28.29 -8.17
C PHE A 116 -2.96 -29.08 -6.96
#